data_AF-A6MD35-F1
#
_entry.id   AF-A6MD35-F1
#
_cell.length_a   1.000
_cell.length_b   1.000
_cell.length_c   1.000
_cell.angle_alpha   90.00
_cell.angle_beta   90.00
_cell.angle_gamma   90.00
#
_symmetry.space_group_name_H-M   'P 1'
#
loop_
_entity.id
_entity.type
_entity.pdbx_description
1 polymer ?
#
loop_
_entity_poly.entity_id
_entity_poly.type
_entity_poly.pdbx_seq_one_letter_code
_entity_poly.pdbx_strand_id
1 'polypeptide(L)' 'FFPPTIRIHWTKNGVDVTDESSLSHYYPNEDHTYNQFSHLTFTPQEGDVYTCTVEHEALQTPDTRTW' A
#
# COMPACT_ATOMS: atom_id res chain seq x y z
N PHE A 1 -11.24 3.99 3.56
CA PHE A 1 -10.58 4.62 4.71
C PHE A 1 -10.94 6.11 4.79
N PHE A 2 -10.90 6.71 5.98
CA PHE A 2 -11.12 8.15 6.20
C PHE A 2 -10.38 8.56 7.48
N PRO A 3 -9.67 9.70 7.52
CA PRO A 3 -9.48 10.74 6.50
C PRO A 3 -8.58 10.27 5.33
N PRO A 4 -8.47 11.05 4.23
CA PRO A 4 -7.81 10.58 3.02
C PRO A 4 -6.27 10.46 3.13
N THR A 5 -5.65 10.91 4.22
CA THR A 5 -4.19 10.77 4.39
C THR A 5 -3.82 9.35 4.78
N ILE A 6 -3.14 8.62 3.89
CA ILE A 6 -2.51 7.32 4.16
C ILE A 6 -1.02 7.36 3.82
N ARG A 7 -0.24 6.47 4.42
CA ARG A 7 1.12 6.15 3.97
C ARG A 7 1.17 4.70 3.56
N ILE A 8 1.81 4.44 2.43
CA ILE A 8 2.02 3.09 1.91
C ILE A 8 3.50 2.89 1.73
N HIS A 9 3.98 1.74 2.17
CA HIS A 9 5.38 1.33 2.06
C HIS A 9 5.46 -0.07 1.45
N TRP A 10 6.33 -0.23 0.47
CA TRP A 10 6.57 -1.50 -0.20
C TRP A 10 7.97 -2.02 0.10
N THR A 11 8.07 -3.32 0.38
CA THR A 11 9.37 -4.01 0.39
C THR A 11 9.38 -5.20 -0.55
N LYS A 12 10.54 -5.46 -1.13
CA LYS A 12 10.89 -6.69 -1.83
C LYS A 12 12.02 -7.36 -1.04
N ASN A 13 11.77 -8.54 -0.50
CA ASN A 13 12.73 -9.27 0.34
C ASN A 13 13.28 -8.42 1.51
N GLY A 14 12.44 -7.54 2.08
CA GLY A 14 12.82 -6.62 3.16
C GLY A 14 13.57 -5.36 2.72
N VAL A 15 13.82 -5.18 1.42
CA VAL A 15 14.41 -3.95 0.85
C VAL A 15 13.30 -3.01 0.42
N ASP A 16 13.38 -1.73 0.82
CA ASP A 16 12.42 -0.69 0.43
C ASP A 16 12.43 -0.48 -1.09
N VAL A 17 11.26 -0.63 -1.71
CA VAL A 17 10.99 -0.40 -3.14
C VAL A 17 9.79 0.54 -3.32
N THR A 18 9.48 1.34 -2.31
CA THR A 18 8.32 2.26 -2.30
C THR A 18 8.40 3.27 -3.45
N ASP A 19 9.59 3.76 -3.76
CA ASP A 19 9.83 4.71 -4.86
C ASP A 19 9.57 4.11 -6.26
N GLU A 20 9.55 2.78 -6.38
CA GLU A 20 9.20 2.06 -7.62
C GLU A 20 7.68 1.82 -7.73
N SER A 21 6.94 2.07 -6.66
CA SER A 21 5.50 1.95 -6.63
C SER A 21 4.81 3.23 -7.09
N SER A 22 3.58 3.08 -7.57
CA SER A 22 2.70 4.20 -7.90
C SER A 22 1.49 4.19 -6.98
N LEU A 23 0.98 5.38 -6.69
CA LEU A 23 -0.24 5.57 -5.90
C LEU A 23 -1.31 6.19 -6.79
N SER A 24 -2.50 5.61 -6.80
CA SER A 24 -3.63 6.15 -7.55
C SER A 24 -4.14 7.45 -6.95
N HIS A 25 -5.00 8.14 -7.69
CA HIS A 25 -5.85 9.17 -7.10
C HIS A 25 -6.81 8.58 -6.05
N TYR A 26 -7.39 9.45 -5.22
CA TYR A 26 -8.45 9.06 -4.31
C TYR A 26 -9.74 8.77 -5.08
N TYR A 27 -10.37 7.65 -4.75
CA TYR A 27 -11.70 7.27 -5.23
C TYR A 27 -12.70 7.47 -4.08
N PRO A 28 -13.53 8.53 -4.11
CA PRO A 28 -14.53 8.75 -3.07
C PRO A 28 -15.67 7.71 -3.18
N ASN A 29 -16.15 7.24 -2.04
CA ASN A 29 -17.27 6.32 -1.90
C ASN A 29 -18.55 7.08 -1.50
N GLU A 30 -19.72 6.45 -1.69
CA GLU A 30 -21.02 7.03 -1.32
C GLU A 30 -21.16 7.28 0.20
N ASP A 31 -20.44 6.51 1.02
CA ASP A 31 -20.45 6.60 2.48
C ASP A 31 -19.46 7.64 3.05
N HIS A 32 -18.95 8.55 2.20
CA HIS A 32 -17.96 9.57 2.54
C HIS A 32 -16.56 9.02 2.93
N THR A 33 -16.27 7.76 2.64
CA THR A 33 -14.91 7.21 2.74
C THR A 33 -14.17 7.26 1.40
N TYR A 34 -12.89 6.87 1.42
CA TYR A 34 -12.04 6.83 0.23
C TYR A 34 -11.46 5.43 -0.01
N ASN A 35 -11.26 5.10 -1.28
CA ASN A 35 -10.40 4.01 -1.74
C ASN A 35 -9.18 4.60 -2.46
N GLN A 36 -8.05 3.91 -2.37
CA GLN A 36 -6.82 4.25 -3.08
C GLN A 36 -6.04 2.96 -3.32
N PHE A 37 -5.38 2.87 -4.47
CA PHE A 37 -4.64 1.70 -4.89
C PHE A 37 -3.17 2.03 -5.03
N SER A 38 -2.32 1.12 -4.56
CA SER A 38 -0.89 1.19 -4.84
C SER A 38 -0.50 0.02 -5.75
N HIS A 39 0.29 0.32 -6.77
CA HIS A 39 0.74 -0.65 -7.74
C HIS A 39 2.28 -0.67 -7.78
N LEU A 40 2.84 -1.87 -7.65
CA LEU A 40 4.26 -2.14 -7.83
C LEU A 40 4.42 -3.02 -9.07
N THR A 41 5.11 -2.52 -10.09
CA THR A 41 5.40 -3.29 -11.30
C THR A 41 6.71 -4.04 -11.12
N PHE A 42 6.69 -5.36 -11.29
CA PHE A 42 7.88 -6.20 -11.16
C PHE A 42 7.86 -7.38 -12.13
N THR A 43 9.03 -7.97 -12.37
CA THR A 43 9.14 -9.28 -13.02
C THR A 43 9.16 -10.36 -11.94
N PRO A 44 8.18 -11.30 -11.90
CA PRO A 44 8.16 -12.35 -10.90
C PRO A 44 9.43 -13.20 -10.94
N GLN A 45 10.01 -13.44 -9.77
CA GLN A 45 11.13 -14.37 -9.60
C GLN A 45 10.81 -15.32 -8.44
N GLU A 46 11.18 -16.58 -8.60
CA GLU A 46 10.95 -17.59 -7.57
C GLU A 46 11.68 -17.22 -6.28
N GLY A 47 10.96 -17.22 -5.16
CA GLY A 47 11.50 -16.88 -3.85
C GLY A 47 11.45 -15.39 -3.49
N ASP A 48 11.01 -14.51 -4.39
CA ASP A 48 10.74 -13.12 -4.03
C ASP A 48 9.51 -13.03 -3.12
N VAL A 49 9.64 -12.25 -2.05
CA VAL A 49 8.57 -11.93 -1.09
C VAL A 49 8.29 -10.44 -1.14
N TYR A 50 7.05 -10.07 -1.41
CA TYR A 50 6.63 -8.67 -1.47
C TYR A 50 5.74 -8.33 -0.28
N THR A 51 6.02 -7.22 0.38
CA THR A 51 5.17 -6.73 1.48
C THR A 51 4.65 -5.34 1.18
N CYS A 52 3.35 -5.11 1.37
CA CYS A 52 2.76 -3.78 1.40
C CYS A 52 2.31 -3.48 2.83
N THR A 53 2.82 -2.40 3.41
CA THR A 53 2.44 -1.90 4.72
C THR A 53 1.66 -0.61 4.56
N VAL A 54 0.47 -0.55 5.17
CA VAL A 54 -0.42 0.61 5.14
C VAL A 54 -0.49 1.19 6.55
N GLU A 55 -0.15 2.47 6.65
CA GLU A 55 -0.35 3.26 7.86
C GLU A 55 -1.50 4.24 7.66
N HIS A 56 -2.44 4.24 8.61
CA HIS A 56 -3.59 5.12 8.60
C HIS A 56 -4.01 5.41 10.05
N GLU A 57 -4.50 6.61 10.33
CA GLU A 57 -4.86 7.03 11.69
C GLU A 57 -6.02 6.23 12.31
N ALA A 58 -6.86 5.60 11.48
CA ALA A 58 -7.95 4.74 11.98
C ALA A 58 -7.45 3.32 12.35
N LEU A 59 -6.19 3.00 12.06
CA LEU A 59 -5.56 1.73 12.44
C LEU A 59 -4.75 1.92 13.73
N GLN A 60 -4.91 1.00 14.69
CA GLN A 60 -4.09 0.99 15.90
C GLN A 60 -2.63 0.62 15.61
N THR A 61 -2.41 -0.21 14.61
CA THR A 61 -1.09 -0.65 14.14
C THR A 61 -1.10 -0.69 12.61
N PRO A 62 0.05 -0.52 11.95
CA PRO A 62 0.14 -0.67 10.49
C PRO A 62 -0.42 -2.02 10.05
N ASP A 63 -1.14 -2.03 8.93
CA ASP A 63 -1.64 -3.25 8.32
C ASP A 63 -0.67 -3.70 7.22
N THR A 64 -0.09 -4.89 7.37
CA THR A 64 0.91 -5.42 6.44
C THR A 64 0.38 -6.67 5.74
N ARG A 65 0.42 -6.67 4.42
CA ARG A 65 0.09 -7.82 3.58
C ARG A 65 1.33 -8.30 2.85
N THR A 66 1.47 -9.61 2.74
CA THR A 66 2.60 -10.28 2.08
C THR A 66 2.11 -11.14 0.92
N TRP A 67 2.84 -11.14 -0.18
CA TRP A 67 2.62 -11.97 -1.37
C TRP A 67 3.87 -12.81 -1.69
#